data_AF-A0A263DWI1-F1
#
_entry.id   AF-A0A263DWI1-F1
#
_cell.length_a   1.000
_cell.length_b   1.000
_cell.length_c   1.000
_cell.angle_alpha   90.00
_cell.angle_beta   90.00
_cell.angle_gamma   90.00
#
_symmetry.space_group_name_H-M   'P 1'
#
loop_
_entity.id
_entity.type
_entity.pdbx_description
1 polymer ?
#
loop_
_entity_poly.entity_id
_entity_poly.type
_entity_poly.pdbx_seq_one_letter_code
_entity_poly.pdbx_strand_id
1 'polypeptide(L)'
;MTFWWTAMPGGGCTMGEAPDEAEARLEIARAQGRASVRFHERSGRYRWAIVMDDEKTSHGWADTESDAWWFVKEAVNRPYRLSYQRAPRGLFSQPPES
;
A
#
# COMPACT_ATOMS: atom_id res chain seq x y z
N MET A 1 16.79 11.15 -11.16
CA MET A 1 15.72 11.30 -12.16
C MET A 1 15.45 9.94 -12.79
N THR A 2 14.20 9.50 -12.82
CA THR A 2 13.77 8.19 -13.30
C THR A 2 12.46 8.34 -14.05
N PHE A 3 12.38 7.73 -15.23
CA PHE A 3 11.14 7.67 -16.01
C PHE A 3 10.38 6.40 -15.68
N TRP A 4 9.05 6.51 -15.65
CA TRP A 4 8.18 5.38 -15.38
C TRP A 4 7.06 5.33 -16.40
N TRP A 5 6.65 4.12 -16.73
CA TRP A 5 5.56 3.83 -17.65
C TRP A 5 4.74 2.68 -17.09
N THR A 6 3.42 2.74 -17.24
CA THR A 6 2.53 1.64 -16.85
C THR A 6 1.31 1.55 -17.75
N ALA A 7 0.86 0.31 -17.97
CA ALA A 7 -0.48 0.04 -18.48
C ALA A 7 -1.53 0.37 -17.41
N MET A 8 -2.70 0.83 -17.85
CA MET A 8 -3.84 1.18 -17.01
C MET A 8 -4.89 0.06 -16.99
N PRO A 9 -5.66 -0.09 -15.90
CA PRO A 9 -6.84 -0.95 -15.88
C PRO A 9 -7.87 -0.43 -16.90
N GLY A 10 -8.19 -1.22 -17.93
CA GLY A 10 -9.15 -0.84 -18.98
C GLY A 10 -8.54 -0.53 -20.36
N GLY A 11 -7.21 -0.65 -20.51
CA GLY A 11 -6.51 -0.41 -21.77
C GLY A 11 -6.05 1.04 -21.91
N GLY A 12 -4.80 1.23 -22.35
CA GLY A 12 -4.12 2.52 -22.34
C GLY A 12 -2.89 2.50 -21.44
N CYS A 13 -2.01 3.48 -21.61
CA CYS A 13 -0.75 3.58 -20.87
C CYS A 13 -0.53 5.01 -20.39
N THR A 14 0.08 5.16 -19.23
CA THR A 14 0.51 6.45 -18.70
C THR A 14 2.01 6.42 -18.42
N MET A 15 2.65 7.58 -18.51
CA MET A 15 4.09 7.74 -18.37
C MET A 15 4.39 9.06 -17.68
N GLY A 16 5.44 9.10 -16.88
CA GLY A 16 5.88 10.30 -16.20
C GLY A 16 7.35 10.25 -15.79
N GLU A 17 7.80 11.34 -15.19
CA GLU A 17 9.12 11.48 -14.61
C GLU A 17 9.00 11.59 -13.10
N ALA A 18 9.95 10.97 -12.40
CA ALA A 18 10.05 10.95 -10.95
C ALA A 18 11.50 11.26 -10.52
N PRO A 19 11.72 11.78 -9.31
CA PRO A 19 13.05 12.10 -8.81
C PRO A 19 13.95 10.85 -8.69
N ASP A 20 13.37 9.70 -8.36
CA ASP A 20 14.06 8.42 -8.17
C ASP A 20 13.15 7.21 -8.47
N GLU A 21 13.73 6.01 -8.42
CA GLU A 21 13.03 4.77 -8.71
C GLU A 21 11.95 4.44 -7.66
N ALA A 22 12.14 4.85 -6.41
CA ALA A 22 11.19 4.57 -5.35
C ALA A 22 9.89 5.37 -5.52
N GLU A 23 10.03 6.63 -5.93
CA GLU A 23 8.92 7.50 -6.27
C GLU A 23 8.25 7.05 -7.57
N ALA A 24 9.02 6.63 -8.58
CA ALA A 24 8.49 6.03 -9.81
C ALA A 24 7.58 4.82 -9.54
N ARG A 25 7.97 3.91 -8.63
CA ARG A 25 7.13 2.76 -8.26
C ARG A 25 5.83 3.18 -7.54
N LEU A 26 5.88 4.22 -6.71
CA LEU A 26 4.69 4.78 -6.08
C LEU A 26 3.72 5.34 -7.12
N GLU A 27 4.22 6.10 -8.08
CA GLU A 27 3.42 6.70 -9.15
C GLU A 27 2.76 5.64 -10.03
N ILE A 28 3.48 4.55 -10.37
CA ILE A 28 2.91 3.39 -11.05
C ILE A 28 1.74 2.80 -10.23
N ALA A 29 1.93 2.57 -8.92
CA ALA A 29 0.89 2.00 -8.06
C ALA A 29 -0.35 2.91 -7.93
N ARG A 30 -0.15 4.23 -7.93
CA ARG A 30 -1.24 5.22 -7.97
C ARG A 30 -1.99 5.18 -9.30
N ALA A 31 -1.26 5.22 -10.41
CA ALA A 31 -1.83 5.17 -11.76
C ALA A 31 -2.67 3.90 -11.99
N GLN A 32 -2.18 2.75 -11.52
CA GLN A 32 -2.90 1.49 -11.61
C GLN A 32 -4.12 1.40 -10.65
N GLY A 33 -4.35 2.40 -9.80
CA GLY A 33 -5.43 2.41 -8.81
C GLY A 33 -5.21 1.43 -7.65
N ARG A 34 -3.98 0.95 -7.45
CA ARG A 34 -3.63 -0.02 -6.40
C ARG A 34 -3.33 0.64 -5.07
N ALA A 35 -2.89 1.89 -5.09
CA ALA A 35 -2.63 2.70 -3.92
C ALA A 35 -3.80 3.65 -3.63
N SER A 36 -4.17 3.79 -2.36
CA SER A 36 -5.15 4.79 -1.93
C SER A 36 -4.83 5.34 -0.56
N VAL A 37 -5.10 6.64 -0.39
CA VAL A 37 -5.11 7.33 0.89
C VAL A 37 -6.44 8.06 0.99
N ARG A 38 -7.17 7.87 2.08
CA ARG A 38 -8.48 8.48 2.30
C ARG A 38 -8.59 9.00 3.73
N PHE A 39 -9.08 10.22 3.89
CA PHE A 39 -9.41 10.74 5.21
C PHE A 39 -10.64 10.02 5.78
N HIS A 40 -10.58 9.64 7.05
CA HIS A 40 -11.68 9.00 7.75
C HIS A 40 -12.16 9.91 8.88
N GLU A 41 -13.30 10.54 8.66
CA GLU A 41 -13.85 11.59 9.51
C GLU A 41 -14.06 11.13 10.96
N ARG A 42 -14.55 9.90 11.16
CA ARG A 42 -14.84 9.37 12.49
C ARG A 42 -13.59 9.19 13.36
N SER A 43 -12.44 8.87 12.77
CA SER A 43 -11.18 8.72 13.52
C SER A 43 -10.30 9.95 13.45
N GLY A 44 -10.63 10.94 12.61
CA GLY A 44 -9.78 12.10 12.33
C GLY A 44 -8.42 11.71 11.73
N ARG A 45 -8.33 10.58 11.03
CA ARG A 45 -7.06 10.00 10.55
C ARG A 45 -7.15 9.59 9.08
N TYR A 46 -6.00 9.52 8.43
CA TYR A 46 -5.88 9.02 7.06
C TYR A 46 -5.71 7.51 7.05
N ARG A 47 -6.60 6.81 6.36
CA ARG A 47 -6.47 5.39 6.06
C ARG A 47 -5.70 5.23 4.76
N TRP A 48 -4.61 4.48 4.79
CA TRP A 48 -3.86 4.13 3.59
C TRP A 48 -4.00 2.65 3.27
N ALA A 49 -3.97 2.32 1.98
CA ALA A 49 -3.99 0.94 1.49
C ALA A 49 -3.21 0.83 0.17
N ILE A 50 -2.55 -0.30 -0.03
CA ILE A 50 -1.82 -0.65 -1.25
C ILE A 50 -1.98 -2.14 -1.54
N VAL A 51 -2.34 -2.47 -2.78
CA VAL A 51 -2.35 -3.83 -3.30
C VAL A 51 -1.00 -4.12 -3.97
N MET A 52 -0.25 -5.08 -3.44
CA MET A 52 1.02 -5.58 -4.01
C MET A 52 0.74 -6.57 -5.16
N ASP A 53 1.74 -6.85 -6.00
CA ASP A 53 1.55 -7.68 -7.21
C ASP A 53 1.19 -9.13 -6.88
N ASP A 54 1.58 -9.61 -5.70
CA ASP A 54 1.24 -10.92 -5.12
C ASP A 54 -0.16 -10.91 -4.46
N GLU A 55 -1.06 -10.01 -4.87
CA GLU A 55 -2.41 -9.80 -4.34
C GLU A 55 -2.49 -9.44 -2.83
N LYS A 56 -1.35 -9.35 -2.15
CA LYS A 56 -1.27 -8.97 -0.73
C LYS A 56 -1.57 -7.49 -0.57
N THR A 57 -2.60 -7.19 0.22
CA THR A 57 -2.95 -5.81 0.56
C THR A 57 -2.30 -5.39 1.87
N SER A 58 -1.49 -4.33 1.84
CA SER A 58 -1.02 -3.65 3.05
C SER A 58 -1.89 -2.43 3.31
N HIS A 59 -2.20 -2.17 4.58
CA HIS A 59 -3.01 -1.01 4.96
C HIS A 59 -2.68 -0.54 6.37
N GLY A 60 -3.05 0.70 6.68
CA GLY A 60 -2.82 1.27 8.00
C GLY A 60 -3.49 2.62 8.20
N TRP A 61 -3.11 3.27 9.28
CA TRP A 61 -3.58 4.59 9.69
C TRP A 61 -2.39 5.53 9.82
N ALA A 62 -2.58 6.79 9.47
CA ALA A 62 -1.65 7.88 9.72
C ALA A 62 -2.40 9.12 10.18
N ASP A 63 -1.72 9.99 10.93
CA ASP A 63 -2.30 11.23 11.42
C ASP A 63 -2.31 12.32 10.33
N THR A 64 -1.40 12.24 9.34
CA THR A 64 -1.35 13.17 8.20
C THR A 64 -1.41 12.44 6.85
N GLU A 65 -1.82 13.16 5.80
CA GLU A 65 -1.85 12.63 4.44
C GLU A 65 -0.44 12.31 3.91
N SER A 66 0.53 13.18 4.21
CA SER A 66 1.92 12.99 3.80
C SER A 66 2.51 11.72 4.43
N ASP A 67 2.24 11.47 5.71
CA ASP A 67 2.69 10.24 6.38
C ASP A 67 2.01 9.00 5.78
N ALA A 68 0.72 9.09 5.47
CA ALA A 68 0.01 8.00 4.81
C ALA A 68 0.66 7.63 3.47
N TRP A 69 1.01 8.62 2.65
CA TRP A 69 1.71 8.37 1.39
C TRP A 69 3.15 7.88 1.58
N TRP A 70 3.84 8.36 2.62
CA TRP A 70 5.14 7.84 3.00
C TRP A 70 5.07 6.34 3.34
N PHE A 71 4.06 5.91 4.12
CA PHE A 71 3.86 4.49 4.43
C PHE A 71 3.55 3.65 3.21
N VAL A 72 2.77 4.16 2.25
CA VAL A 72 2.52 3.49 0.97
C VAL A 72 3.83 3.33 0.20
N LYS A 73 4.63 4.39 0.11
CA LYS A 73 5.92 4.35 -0.59
C LYS A 73 6.86 3.33 0.03
N GLU A 74 6.96 3.30 1.35
CA GLU A 74 7.74 2.30 2.07
C GLU A 74 7.23 0.88 1.77
N ALA A 75 5.91 0.67 1.79
CA ALA A 75 5.34 -0.66 1.50
C ALA A 75 5.65 -1.14 0.08
N VAL A 76 5.62 -0.26 -0.91
CA VAL A 76 5.95 -0.56 -2.32
C VAL A 76 7.43 -0.86 -2.52
N ASN A 77 8.31 -0.15 -1.79
CA ASN A 77 9.77 -0.25 -1.99
C ASN A 77 10.47 -1.24 -1.06
N ARG A 78 9.76 -1.81 -0.08
CA ARG A 78 10.37 -2.72 0.87
C ARG A 78 10.75 -4.05 0.17
N PRO A 79 12.03 -4.46 0.16
CA PRO A 79 12.38 -5.82 -0.26
C PRO A 79 11.69 -6.79 0.70
N TYR A 80 10.90 -7.71 0.15
CA TYR A 80 10.09 -8.73 0.83
C TYR A 80 10.58 -9.04 2.26
N ARG A 81 10.13 -8.28 3.26
CA ARG A 81 10.22 -8.76 4.63
C ARG A 81 9.17 -9.84 4.71
N LEU A 82 9.66 -11.08 4.78
CA LEU A 82 8.96 -12.29 5.20
C LEU A 82 7.57 -11.97 5.73
N SER A 83 6.57 -12.49 5.03
CA SER A 83 5.17 -12.42 5.40
C SER A 83 5.03 -12.74 6.88
N TYR A 84 5.02 -11.71 7.73
CA TYR A 84 4.69 -11.92 9.13
C TYR A 84 3.18 -12.16 9.10
N GLN A 85 2.80 -13.43 8.99
CA GLN A 85 1.46 -13.87 9.35
C GLN A 85 1.27 -13.43 10.80
N ARG A 86 0.73 -12.24 10.99
CA ARG A 86 0.09 -11.91 12.25
C ARG A 86 -1.11 -12.85 12.31
N ALA A 87 -0.96 -13.91 13.11
CA ALA A 87 -2.08 -14.76 13.48
C ALA A 87 -3.28 -13.86 13.81
N PRO A 88 -4.49 -14.20 13.34
CA PRO A 88 -5.67 -13.38 13.58
C PRO A 88 -5.79 -13.13 15.09
N ARG A 89 -5.60 -11.86 15.50
CA ARG A 89 -5.92 -11.44 16.86
C ARG A 89 -7.43 -11.44 16.99
N GLY A 90 -8.01 -12.55 17.46
CA GLY A 90 -9.44 -12.61 17.73
C GLY A 90 -10.14 -13.96 17.63
N LEU A 91 -9.45 -15.10 17.63
CA LEU A 91 -10.12 -16.36 17.93
C LEU A 91 -9.90 -16.67 19.41
N PHE A 92 -10.96 -16.54 20.20
CA PHE A 92 -11.11 -17.27 21.46
C PHE A 92 -11.13 -18.77 21.11
N SER A 93 -9.97 -19.36 20.82
CA SER A 93 -9.84 -20.81 20.83
C SER A 93 -9.76 -21.23 22.29
N GLN A 94 -10.82 -21.86 22.78
CA GLN A 94 -10.78 -22.59 24.05
C GLN A 94 -9.56 -23.53 24.05
N PRO A 95 -8.88 -23.71 25.19
CA PRO A 95 -7.89 -24.76 25.32
C PRO A 95 -8.56 -26.12 25.04
N PRO A 96 -7.88 -27.07 24.38
CA PRO A 96 -8.43 -28.39 24.11
C PRO A 96 -8.69 -29.14 25.44
N GLU A 97 -9.86 -29.76 25.57
CA GLU A 97 -10.18 -30.64 26.69
C GLU A 97 -9.51 -32.02 26.51
N SER A 98 -8.51 -32.32 27.33
CA SER A 98 -8.21 -33.65 27.89
C SER A 98 -7.18 -33.55 29.01
#